data_AF-A0A7S2A1H0-F1
#
_entry.id   AF-A0A7S2A1H0-F1
#
_cell.length_a   1.000
_cell.length_b   1.000
_cell.length_c   1.000
_cell.angle_alpha   90.00
_cell.angle_beta   90.00
_cell.angle_gamma   90.00
#
_symmetry.space_group_name_H-M   'P 1'
#
loop_
_entity.id
_entity.type
_entity.pdbx_description
1 polymer ?
#
loop_
_entity_poly.entity_id
_entity_poly.type
_entity_poly.pdbx_seq_one_letter_code
_entity_poly.pdbx_strand_id
1 'polypeptide(L)'
;NCFEVCDPTKFCSDPCNISPEQRQTDTINLLETVSDPILLATINTPQNKAFTFLLDDDDVVVCPQDDNVLQIYILAVLFFSMNGPTSSLSLSWLVTANECDWVGLECADDVVTTITIDSRDLTGTIPSELGKLQNLEKIDFFDSNLFGPIPS
;
A
#
# COMPACT_ATOMS: atom_id res chain seq x y z
N ASN A 1 -5.52 15.08 -10.58
CA ASN A 1 -4.91 16.42 -10.45
C ASN A 1 -5.96 17.41 -9.99
N CYS A 2 -5.76 18.09 -8.86
CA CYS A 2 -6.73 19.01 -8.23
C CYS A 2 -6.88 20.35 -8.99
N PHE A 3 -7.07 20.25 -10.30
CA PHE A 3 -7.40 21.32 -11.25
C PHE A 3 -8.61 20.78 -12.01
N GLU A 4 -9.86 21.08 -11.64
CA GLU A 4 -10.58 22.07 -12.45
C GLU A 4 -11.88 22.63 -11.85
N VAL A 5 -12.27 22.32 -10.60
CA VAL A 5 -13.48 22.96 -10.04
C VAL A 5 -13.36 23.30 -8.55
N CYS A 6 -12.48 24.24 -8.21
CA CYS A 6 -12.57 24.93 -6.92
C CYS A 6 -13.60 26.07 -7.03
N ASP A 7 -14.78 25.84 -6.45
CA ASP A 7 -15.81 26.86 -6.18
C ASP A 7 -15.20 27.92 -5.22
N PRO A 8 -15.27 29.23 -5.52
CA PRO A 8 -14.70 30.27 -4.67
C PRO A 8 -15.35 30.39 -3.27
N THR A 9 -16.42 29.64 -3.00
CA THR A 9 -17.11 29.59 -1.69
C THR A 9 -16.96 28.25 -0.96
N LYS A 10 -16.30 27.26 -1.59
CA LYS A 10 -16.05 25.94 -1.01
C LYS A 10 -14.55 25.68 -1.06
N PHE A 11 -13.94 25.59 0.11
CA PHE A 11 -12.64 24.93 0.26
C PHE A 11 -12.70 23.63 -0.54
N CYS A 12 -11.71 23.36 -1.39
CA CYS A 12 -11.62 22.10 -2.11
C CYS A 12 -11.54 21.02 -1.01
N SER A 13 -12.67 20.38 -0.72
CA SER A 13 -12.79 19.49 0.43
C SER A 13 -12.02 18.23 0.09
N ASP A 14 -11.02 17.90 0.91
CA ASP A 14 -10.34 16.61 0.84
C ASP A 14 -11.41 15.50 0.79
N PRO A 15 -11.22 14.46 -0.04
CA PRO A 15 -12.22 13.42 -0.20
C PRO A 15 -12.53 12.66 1.10
N CYS A 16 -11.63 12.73 2.09
CA CYS A 16 -11.79 12.17 3.43
C CYS A 16 -12.47 13.14 4.41
N ASN A 17 -12.93 14.31 3.95
CA ASN A 17 -13.61 15.34 4.73
C ASN A 17 -12.78 15.89 5.92
N ILE A 18 -11.45 15.93 5.75
CA ILE A 18 -10.48 16.50 6.70
C ILE A 18 -9.56 17.49 5.98
N SER A 19 -8.61 18.16 6.66
CA SER A 19 -7.63 18.98 5.94
C SER A 19 -6.52 18.08 5.35
N PRO A 20 -5.83 18.47 4.26
CA PRO A 20 -4.70 17.71 3.73
C PRO A 20 -3.59 17.48 4.77
N GLU A 21 -3.32 18.46 5.64
CA GLU A 21 -2.35 18.35 6.74
C GLU A 21 -2.80 17.33 7.79
N GLN A 22 -4.10 17.32 8.13
CA GLN A 22 -4.68 16.34 9.04
C GLN A 22 -4.63 14.94 8.45
N ARG A 23 -4.96 14.78 7.16
CA ARG A 23 -4.86 13.50 6.45
C ARG A 23 -3.44 12.94 6.48
N GLN A 24 -2.45 13.77 6.16
CA GLN A 24 -1.05 13.37 6.22
C GLN A 24 -0.65 12.92 7.64
N THR A 25 -1.03 13.70 8.65
CA THR A 25 -0.71 13.43 10.06
C THR A 25 -1.36 12.14 10.56
N ASP A 26 -2.64 11.95 10.29
CA ASP A 26 -3.39 10.77 10.72
C ASP A 26 -2.90 9.50 10.01
N THR A 27 -2.60 9.60 8.71
CA THR A 27 -1.96 8.51 7.97
C THR A 27 -0.62 8.15 8.61
N ILE A 28 0.29 9.11 8.84
CA ILE A 28 1.60 8.81 9.47
C ILE A 28 1.41 8.13 10.84
N ASN A 29 0.56 8.67 11.70
CA ASN A 29 0.31 8.11 13.04
C ASN A 29 -0.16 6.65 12.97
N LEU A 30 -0.99 6.33 11.97
CA LEU A 30 -1.45 4.96 11.73
C LEU A 30 -0.30 4.07 11.23
N LEU A 31 0.48 4.51 10.25
CA LEU A 31 1.56 3.72 9.65
C LEU A 31 2.72 3.42 10.62
N GLU A 32 3.03 4.34 11.53
CA GLU A 32 4.05 4.13 12.57
C GLU A 32 3.72 2.98 13.54
N THR A 33 2.47 2.49 13.55
CA THR A 33 2.09 1.31 14.32
C THR A 33 2.61 -0.01 13.73
N VAL A 34 2.93 -0.02 12.43
CA VAL A 34 3.35 -1.21 11.69
C VAL A 34 4.73 -1.06 11.04
N SER A 35 5.24 0.16 10.87
CA SER A 35 6.49 0.47 10.17
C SER A 35 7.42 1.36 10.99
N ASP A 36 8.72 1.26 10.73
CA ASP A 36 9.74 2.14 11.32
C ASP A 36 9.56 3.60 10.85
N PRO A 37 9.47 4.59 11.77
CA PRO A 37 9.36 6.01 11.42
C PRO A 37 10.51 6.54 10.56
N ILE A 38 11.73 6.04 10.74
CA ILE A 38 12.89 6.43 9.94
C ILE A 38 12.70 5.97 8.49
N LEU A 39 12.17 4.76 8.28
CA LEU A 39 11.93 4.26 6.93
C LEU A 39 10.79 5.03 6.25
N LEU A 40 9.75 5.42 6.98
CA LEU A 40 8.68 6.28 6.47
C LEU A 40 9.21 7.65 6.02
N ALA A 41 10.13 8.25 6.78
CA ALA A 41 10.72 9.55 6.48
C ALA A 41 11.86 9.51 5.44
N THR A 42 12.45 8.34 5.19
CA THR A 42 13.59 8.20 4.27
C THR A 42 13.10 8.04 2.84
N ILE A 43 13.38 9.05 2.00
CA ILE A 43 12.96 9.07 0.60
C ILE A 43 13.42 7.79 -0.15
N ASN A 44 12.54 7.26 -0.98
CA ASN A 44 12.75 6.08 -1.85
C ASN A 44 12.83 4.71 -1.15
N THR A 45 12.67 4.64 0.18
CA THR A 45 12.39 3.33 0.81
C THR A 45 11.03 2.80 0.32
N PRO A 46 10.80 1.47 0.35
CA PRO A 46 9.48 0.91 0.09
C PRO A 46 8.37 1.52 0.95
N GLN A 47 8.67 1.78 2.23
CA GLN A 47 7.79 2.40 3.21
C GLN A 47 7.40 3.83 2.81
N ASN A 48 8.37 4.65 2.43
CA ASN A 48 8.13 6.03 2.00
C ASN A 48 7.34 6.09 0.69
N LYS A 49 7.62 5.17 -0.25
CA LYS A 49 6.86 5.06 -1.51
C LYS A 49 5.42 4.63 -1.27
N ALA A 50 5.20 3.63 -0.42
CA ALA A 50 3.86 3.19 -0.01
C ALA A 50 3.08 4.30 0.70
N PHE A 51 3.73 5.04 1.59
CA PHE A 51 3.14 6.22 2.23
C PHE A 51 2.73 7.28 1.21
N THR A 52 3.62 7.60 0.25
CA THR A 52 3.34 8.58 -0.80
C THR A 52 2.16 8.13 -1.67
N PHE A 53 2.06 6.84 -1.99
CA PHE A 53 0.94 6.26 -2.72
C PHE A 53 -0.41 6.51 -2.03
N LEU A 54 -0.49 6.33 -0.71
CA LEU A 54 -1.73 6.56 0.05
C LEU A 54 -2.20 8.03 0.06
N LEU A 55 -1.29 8.96 -0.21
CA LEU A 55 -1.57 10.39 -0.27
C LEU A 55 -1.83 10.88 -1.70
N ASP A 56 -1.69 10.02 -2.71
CA ASP A 56 -1.87 10.40 -4.11
C ASP A 56 -3.34 10.33 -4.52
N ASP A 57 -3.95 11.51 -4.70
CA ASP A 57 -5.37 11.65 -5.03
C ASP A 57 -5.70 11.44 -6.51
N ASP A 58 -4.69 11.26 -7.36
CA ASP A 58 -4.91 11.25 -8.81
C ASP A 58 -5.53 9.95 -9.31
N ASP A 59 -5.27 8.82 -8.63
CA ASP A 59 -5.70 7.49 -9.06
C ASP A 59 -6.60 6.78 -8.04
N VAL A 60 -6.35 6.92 -6.74
CA VAL A 60 -7.04 6.18 -5.68
C VAL A 60 -7.20 7.04 -4.42
N VAL A 61 -8.44 7.19 -3.93
CA VAL A 61 -8.67 7.84 -2.64
C VAL A 61 -8.61 6.80 -1.53
N VAL A 62 -7.65 6.95 -0.62
CA VAL A 62 -7.56 6.20 0.64
C VAL A 62 -7.59 7.17 1.81
N CYS A 63 -8.48 6.92 2.77
CA CYS A 63 -8.68 7.79 3.92
C CYS A 63 -8.17 7.14 5.22
N PRO A 64 -7.50 7.88 6.11
CA PRO A 64 -6.87 7.32 7.31
C PRO A 64 -7.85 6.65 8.29
N GLN A 65 -9.15 6.97 8.19
CA GLN A 65 -10.24 6.36 8.94
C GLN A 65 -10.75 5.03 8.37
N ASP A 66 -10.34 4.65 7.16
CA ASP A 66 -10.80 3.42 6.54
C ASP A 66 -10.17 2.21 7.25
N ASP A 67 -10.93 1.13 7.39
CA ASP A 67 -10.49 -0.04 8.18
C ASP A 67 -9.32 -0.80 7.53
N ASN A 68 -9.13 -0.62 6.22
CA ASN A 68 -8.16 -1.37 5.42
C ASN A 68 -6.86 -0.61 5.12
N VAL A 69 -6.67 0.62 5.61
CA VAL A 69 -5.48 1.44 5.28
C VAL A 69 -4.18 0.74 5.62
N LEU A 70 -4.09 0.07 6.77
CA LEU A 70 -2.90 -0.69 7.16
C LEU A 70 -2.65 -1.87 6.23
N GLN A 71 -3.72 -2.54 5.80
CA GLN A 71 -3.63 -3.68 4.87
C GLN A 71 -3.10 -3.21 3.51
N ILE A 72 -3.72 -2.17 2.93
CA ILE A 72 -3.26 -1.51 1.69
C ILE A 72 -1.79 -1.09 1.83
N TYR A 73 -1.44 -0.42 2.92
CA TYR A 73 -0.08 0.04 3.17
C TYR A 73 0.92 -1.12 3.13
N ILE A 74 0.67 -2.18 3.90
CA ILE A 74 1.57 -3.33 4.00
C ILE A 74 1.76 -3.99 2.63
N LEU A 75 0.69 -4.12 1.85
CA LEU A 75 0.74 -4.66 0.49
C LEU A 75 1.49 -3.73 -0.47
N ALA A 76 1.33 -2.41 -0.34
CA ALA A 76 2.11 -1.43 -1.10
C ALA A 76 3.60 -1.48 -0.75
N VAL A 77 3.95 -1.65 0.54
CA VAL A 77 5.35 -1.86 0.96
C VAL A 77 5.91 -3.13 0.33
N LEU A 78 5.13 -4.22 0.32
CA LEU A 78 5.51 -5.46 -0.39
C LEU A 78 5.79 -5.18 -1.87
N PHE A 79 4.88 -4.51 -2.57
CA PHE A 79 5.03 -4.14 -3.98
C PHE A 79 6.35 -3.39 -4.23
N PHE A 80 6.63 -2.33 -3.47
CA PHE A 80 7.85 -1.54 -3.66
C PHE A 80 9.12 -2.24 -3.19
N SER A 81 9.03 -3.18 -2.23
CA SER A 81 10.16 -3.99 -1.76
C SER A 81 10.62 -5.01 -2.80
N MET A 82 9.74 -5.37 -3.73
CA MET A 82 10.01 -6.29 -4.84
C MET A 82 10.25 -5.54 -6.17
N ASN A 83 10.69 -4.28 -6.07
CA ASN A 83 10.95 -3.37 -7.19
C ASN A 83 9.75 -3.11 -8.12
N GLY A 84 8.53 -3.45 -7.69
CA GLY A 84 7.34 -3.49 -8.54
C GLY A 84 7.44 -4.63 -9.59
N PRO A 85 6.52 -5.62 -9.61
CA PRO A 85 6.54 -6.67 -10.64
C PRO A 85 6.48 -6.08 -12.05
N THR A 86 7.53 -6.23 -12.85
CA THR A 86 7.67 -5.61 -14.19
C THR A 86 6.77 -6.24 -15.28
N SER A 87 6.03 -7.31 -14.94
CA SER A 87 5.10 -8.01 -15.82
C SER A 87 3.67 -7.44 -15.73
N SER A 88 2.73 -8.01 -16.49
CA SER A 88 1.30 -7.64 -16.49
C SER A 88 0.62 -7.63 -15.11
N LEU A 89 1.26 -8.19 -14.07
CA LEU A 89 0.82 -8.13 -12.68
C LEU A 89 0.90 -6.71 -12.08
N SER A 90 1.82 -5.84 -12.55
CA SER A 90 1.87 -4.43 -12.11
C SER A 90 0.68 -3.60 -12.53
N LEU A 91 -0.09 -4.02 -13.53
CA LEU A 91 -1.20 -3.22 -14.07
C LEU A 91 -2.44 -3.21 -13.17
N SER A 92 -2.46 -4.00 -12.09
CA SER A 92 -3.63 -4.12 -11.21
C SER A 92 -3.36 -3.84 -9.75
N TRP A 93 -2.10 -3.77 -9.32
CA TRP A 93 -1.74 -3.33 -7.98
C TRP A 93 -1.68 -1.81 -7.94
N LEU A 94 -2.10 -1.20 -6.83
CA LEU A 94 -2.06 0.25 -6.64
C LEU A 94 -2.96 1.05 -7.63
N VAL A 95 -3.94 0.40 -8.27
CA VAL A 95 -4.87 1.04 -9.23
C VAL A 95 -6.29 1.16 -8.66
N THR A 96 -6.65 0.32 -7.69
CA THR A 96 -7.97 0.32 -7.04
C THR A 96 -7.83 0.59 -5.55
N ALA A 97 -8.85 1.22 -4.96
CA ALA A 97 -8.95 1.46 -3.52
C ALA A 97 -9.13 0.18 -2.72
N ASN A 98 -9.82 -0.82 -3.29
CA ASN A 98 -9.96 -2.12 -2.67
C ASN A 98 -8.81 -3.02 -3.12
N GLU A 99 -7.99 -3.45 -2.15
CA GLU A 99 -6.87 -4.37 -2.35
C GLU A 99 -7.31 -5.78 -2.75
N CYS A 100 -8.53 -6.20 -2.42
CA CYS A 100 -9.07 -7.50 -2.81
C CYS A 100 -9.32 -7.62 -4.31
N ASP A 101 -9.33 -6.49 -5.03
CA ASP A 101 -9.37 -6.46 -6.50
C ASP A 101 -7.96 -6.61 -7.13
N TRP A 102 -6.90 -6.59 -6.33
CA TRP A 102 -5.53 -6.71 -6.85
C TRP A 102 -5.24 -8.15 -7.26
N VAL A 103 -4.67 -8.31 -8.45
CA VAL A 103 -4.39 -9.64 -9.01
C VAL A 103 -3.43 -10.40 -8.10
N GLY A 104 -3.79 -11.65 -7.77
CA GLY A 104 -3.00 -12.52 -6.92
C GLY A 104 -3.33 -12.42 -5.43
N LEU A 105 -4.24 -11.52 -5.04
CA LEU A 105 -4.76 -11.48 -3.68
C LEU A 105 -6.09 -12.24 -3.59
N GLU A 106 -6.26 -12.99 -2.51
CA GLU A 106 -7.56 -13.57 -2.14
C GLU A 106 -7.95 -13.03 -0.77
N CYS A 107 -9.22 -12.66 -0.64
CA CYS A 107 -9.79 -12.12 0.58
C CYS A 107 -10.92 -12.98 1.13
N ALA A 108 -11.05 -12.99 2.45
CA ALA A 108 -12.25 -13.42 3.16
C ALA A 108 -12.79 -12.22 3.95
N ASP A 109 -14.04 -11.84 3.72
CA ASP A 109 -14.69 -10.71 4.39
C ASP A 109 -13.86 -9.41 4.35
N ASP A 110 -13.38 -9.01 3.16
CA ASP A 110 -12.52 -7.83 2.89
C ASP A 110 -11.14 -7.86 3.59
N VAL A 111 -10.71 -9.04 4.04
CA VAL A 111 -9.40 -9.25 4.65
C VAL A 111 -8.57 -10.22 3.79
N VAL A 112 -7.39 -9.79 3.35
CA VAL A 112 -6.44 -10.62 2.61
C VAL A 112 -6.01 -11.82 3.44
N THR A 113 -6.24 -13.01 2.89
CA THR A 113 -5.85 -14.30 3.47
C THR A 113 -4.78 -15.02 2.64
N THR A 114 -4.69 -14.71 1.34
CA THR A 114 -3.68 -15.30 0.46
C THR A 114 -3.03 -14.25 -0.43
N ILE A 115 -1.70 -14.35 -0.57
CA ILE A 115 -0.90 -13.61 -1.53
C ILE A 115 -0.23 -14.62 -2.48
N THR A 116 -0.51 -14.52 -3.77
CA THR A 116 0.10 -15.33 -4.82
C THR A 116 0.71 -14.41 -5.88
N ILE A 117 2.03 -14.42 -6.01
CA ILE A 117 2.75 -13.61 -7.00
C ILE A 117 3.73 -14.51 -7.74
N ASP A 118 3.37 -14.84 -8.99
CA ASP A 118 4.16 -15.70 -9.85
C ASP A 118 4.90 -14.85 -10.90
N SER A 119 6.20 -14.62 -10.71
CA SER A 119 7.02 -13.93 -11.72
C SER A 119 8.52 -14.15 -11.53
N ARG A 120 9.19 -14.60 -12.59
CA ARG A 120 10.66 -14.70 -12.64
C ARG A 120 11.37 -13.36 -12.56
N ASP A 121 10.69 -12.27 -12.89
CA ASP A 121 11.27 -10.92 -12.85
C ASP A 121 11.10 -10.27 -11.47
N LEU A 122 10.40 -10.92 -10.54
CA LEU A 122 10.22 -10.44 -9.17
C LEU A 122 11.56 -10.56 -8.41
N THR A 123 12.13 -9.42 -8.04
CA THR A 123 13.42 -9.33 -7.34
C THR A 123 13.30 -8.36 -6.17
N GLY A 124 13.95 -8.66 -5.05
CA GLY A 124 13.89 -7.81 -3.86
C GLY A 124 13.75 -8.62 -2.60
N THR A 125 13.15 -8.02 -1.58
CA THR A 125 13.03 -8.63 -0.24
C THR A 125 11.57 -8.70 0.20
N ILE A 126 11.28 -9.65 1.10
CA ILE A 126 9.99 -9.74 1.80
C ILE A 126 10.04 -8.74 2.97
N PRO A 127 9.16 -7.73 3.05
CA PRO A 127 9.13 -6.78 4.16
C PRO A 127 8.58 -7.42 5.45
N SER A 128 9.05 -6.95 6.61
CA SER A 128 8.60 -7.44 7.92
C SER A 128 7.16 -7.07 8.27
N GLU A 129 6.65 -6.02 7.64
CA GLU A 129 5.31 -5.49 7.76
C GLU A 129 4.26 -6.54 7.39
N LEU A 130 4.59 -7.53 6.54
CA LEU A 130 3.71 -8.66 6.24
C LEU A 130 3.32 -9.47 7.48
N GLY A 131 4.19 -9.55 8.49
CA GLY A 131 3.87 -10.21 9.76
C GLY A 131 2.77 -9.52 10.56
N LYS A 132 2.32 -8.32 10.15
CA LYS A 132 1.20 -7.59 10.76
C LYS A 132 -0.16 -7.98 10.16
N LEU A 133 -0.20 -8.70 9.04
CA LEU A 133 -1.43 -9.23 8.45
C LEU A 133 -1.85 -10.50 9.21
N GLN A 134 -2.60 -10.34 10.28
CA GLN A 134 -2.92 -11.45 11.22
C GLN A 134 -3.77 -12.57 10.61
N ASN A 135 -4.50 -12.29 9.53
CA ASN A 135 -5.37 -13.25 8.85
C ASN A 135 -4.70 -13.83 7.59
N LEU A 136 -3.44 -13.47 7.31
CA LEU A 136 -2.71 -14.00 6.17
C LEU A 136 -2.33 -15.46 6.45
N GLU A 137 -2.92 -16.38 5.69
CA GLU A 137 -2.76 -17.82 5.86
C GLU A 137 -1.75 -18.40 4.88
N LYS A 138 -1.67 -17.83 3.67
CA LYS A 138 -0.85 -18.35 2.58
C LYS A 138 -0.09 -17.25 1.86
N ILE A 139 1.19 -17.49 1.64
CA ILE A 139 2.04 -16.70 0.75
C ILE A 139 2.70 -17.66 -0.25
N ASP A 140 2.55 -17.36 -1.53
CA ASP A 140 3.17 -18.10 -2.63
C ASP A 140 3.90 -17.13 -3.56
N PHE A 141 5.22 -17.22 -3.58
CA PHE A 141 6.11 -16.44 -4.43
C PHE A 141 6.86 -17.35 -5.41
N PHE A 142 6.15 -18.35 -5.95
CA PHE A 142 6.75 -19.36 -6.80
C PHE A 142 7.55 -18.73 -7.96
N ASP A 143 8.70 -19.34 -8.27
CA ASP A 143 9.55 -18.96 -9.40
C ASP A 143 10.04 -17.50 -9.37
N SER A 144 10.15 -16.90 -8.17
CA SER A 144 10.65 -15.54 -7.96
C SER A 144 12.13 -15.50 -7.56
N ASN A 145 12.80 -14.37 -7.81
CA ASN A 145 14.20 -14.11 -7.47
C ASN A 145 14.34 -13.27 -6.18
N LEU A 146 13.54 -13.61 -5.16
CA LEU A 146 13.57 -12.93 -3.86
C LEU A 146 14.80 -13.33 -3.04
N PHE A 147 15.31 -12.40 -2.25
CA PHE A 147 16.47 -12.58 -1.40
C PHE A 147 16.28 -11.92 -0.03
N GLY A 148 17.25 -12.11 0.86
CA GLY A 148 17.18 -11.61 2.24
C GLY A 148 16.58 -12.62 3.22
N PRO A 149 16.48 -12.25 4.50
CA PRO A 149 15.89 -13.12 5.51
C PRO A 149 14.38 -13.25 5.31
N ILE A 150 13.83 -14.41 5.69
CA ILE A 150 12.40 -14.51 5.94
C ILE A 150 12.11 -13.67 7.20
N PRO A 151 11.20 -12.69 7.14
CA PRO A 151 10.88 -11.86 8.29
C PRO A 151 10.28 -12.66 9.45
N SER A 152 10.49 -12.20 10.68
CA SER A 152 9.99 -12.80 11.92
C SER A 152 8.87 -11.99 12.56
#